data_AF-X1SJJ3-F1
#
_entry.id   AF-X1SJJ3-F1
#
_cell.length_a   1.000
_cell.length_b   1.000
_cell.length_c   1.000
_cell.angle_alpha   90.00
_cell.angle_beta   90.00
_cell.angle_gamma   90.00
#
_symmetry.space_group_name_H-M   'P 1'
#
loop_
_entity.id
_entity.type
_entity.pdbx_description
1 polymer ?
#
loop_
_entity_poly.entity_id
_entity_poly.type
_entity_poly.pdbx_seq_one_letter_code
_entity_poly.pdbx_strand_id
1 'polypeptide(L)' 'MSEINPEFKFKGDEFMNRYRIIGMITSKSPIHIGTGDRREDNSQLEKESGNNSDEEKHFIDKIARDSEGLPYIPGSALR' A
#
# COMPACT_ATOMS: atom_id res chain seq x y z
N MET A 1 -18.15 -36.97 -21.75
CA MET A 1 -18.29 -35.57 -21.29
C MET A 1 -16.89 -34.99 -21.27
N SER A 2 -16.57 -34.11 -22.21
CA SER A 2 -15.26 -33.45 -22.32
C SER A 2 -15.29 -32.13 -21.57
N GLU A 3 -14.38 -31.96 -20.61
CA GLU A 3 -14.20 -30.72 -19.87
C GLU A 3 -13.70 -29.61 -20.80
N ILE A 4 -14.44 -28.51 -20.87
CA ILE A 4 -14.04 -27.32 -21.62
C ILE A 4 -13.24 -26.44 -20.66
N ASN A 5 -11.91 -26.44 -20.78
CA ASN A 5 -11.07 -25.43 -20.14
C ASN A 5 -11.15 -24.13 -20.96
N PRO A 6 -11.58 -23.00 -20.39
CA PRO A 6 -11.62 -21.74 -21.12
C PRO A 6 -10.19 -21.22 -21.33
N GLU A 7 -9.70 -21.29 -22.57
CA GLU A 7 -8.43 -20.67 -22.98
C GLU A 7 -8.53 -19.14 -22.81
N PHE A 8 -7.82 -18.61 -21.82
CA PHE A 8 -7.74 -17.17 -21.58
C PHE A 8 -6.78 -16.53 -22.60
N LYS A 9 -7.33 -15.90 -23.64
CA LYS A 9 -6.55 -15.25 -24.71
C LYS A 9 -6.25 -13.79 -24.36
N PHE A 10 -4.98 -13.46 -24.13
CA PHE A 10 -4.54 -12.08 -23.87
C PHE A 10 -4.59 -11.23 -25.16
N LYS A 11 -5.00 -9.96 -25.06
CA LYS A 11 -4.98 -9.01 -26.18
C LYS A 11 -3.57 -8.43 -26.39
N GLY A 12 -3.04 -8.57 -27.61
CA GLY A 12 -1.80 -7.91 -28.06
C GLY A 12 -0.59 -8.85 -28.08
N ASP A 13 -0.24 -9.31 -29.28
CA ASP A 13 0.94 -10.09 -29.68
C ASP A 13 1.21 -11.47 -29.08
N GLU A 14 1.83 -12.32 -29.90
CA GLU A 14 2.29 -13.69 -29.60
C GLU A 14 3.47 -13.71 -28.61
N PHE A 15 3.40 -12.92 -27.54
CA PHE A 15 4.36 -13.00 -26.45
C PHE A 15 4.07 -14.26 -25.62
N MET A 16 4.63 -15.37 -26.08
CA MET A 16 4.43 -16.71 -25.53
C MET A 16 5.14 -16.95 -24.20
N ASN A 17 6.09 -16.08 -23.82
CA ASN A 17 6.99 -16.35 -22.70
C ASN A 17 6.66 -15.51 -21.48
N ARG A 18 5.79 -16.03 -20.60
CA ARG A 18 5.59 -15.46 -19.27
C ARG A 18 6.72 -15.89 -18.33
N TYR A 19 7.61 -14.98 -17.99
CA TYR A 19 8.60 -15.21 -16.94
C TYR A 19 8.01 -14.85 -15.58
N ARG A 20 8.16 -15.75 -14.60
CA ARG A 20 7.78 -15.52 -13.20
C ARG A 20 9.05 -15.35 -12.37
N ILE A 21 9.27 -14.14 -11.88
CA ILE A 21 10.36 -13.86 -10.94
C ILE A 21 9.79 -13.99 -9.52
N ILE A 22 10.42 -14.84 -8.72
CA ILE A 22 10.03 -15.08 -7.32
C ILE A 22 11.24 -14.71 -6.46
N GLY A 23 11.01 -13.91 -5.42
CA GLY A 23 12.06 -13.48 -4.52
C GLY A 23 11.49 -12.74 -3.32
N MET A 24 12.38 -12.15 -2.53
CA MET A 24 12.05 -11.37 -1.34
C MET A 24 12.61 -9.95 -1.50
N ILE A 25 11.78 -8.96 -1.18
CA ILE A 25 12.21 -7.56 -1.09
C ILE A 25 12.49 -7.28 0.38
N THR A 26 13.74 -6.98 0.70
CA THR A 26 14.15 -6.58 2.05
C THR A 26 14.50 -5.10 2.04
N SER A 27 13.81 -4.33 2.87
CA SER A 27 14.18 -2.94 3.05
C SER A 27 15.42 -2.80 3.93
N LYS A 28 16.36 -1.92 3.53
CA LYS A 28 17.54 -1.56 4.34
C LYS A 28 17.25 -0.42 5.33
N SER A 29 16.18 0.33 5.11
CA SER A 29 15.74 1.45 5.96
C SER A 29 14.23 1.38 6.18
N PRO A 30 13.66 2.12 7.15
CA PRO A 30 12.21 2.23 7.23
C PRO A 30 11.61 2.74 5.91
N ILE A 31 10.52 2.11 5.46
CA ILE A 31 9.77 2.51 4.26
C ILE A 31 8.42 3.07 4.69
N HIS A 32 8.03 4.18 4.08
CA HIS A 32 6.68 4.73 4.17
C HIS A 32 6.00 4.66 2.80
N ILE A 33 4.90 3.92 2.69
CA ILE A 33 4.04 3.90 1.50
C ILE A 33 2.68 4.42 1.92
N GLY A 34 2.40 5.66 1.54
CA GLY A 34 1.15 6.34 1.83
C GLY A 34 -0.01 5.83 0.97
N THR A 35 -1.22 6.00 1.48
CA THR A 35 -2.48 5.79 0.74
C THR A 35 -3.03 7.07 0.12
N GLY A 36 -2.41 8.22 0.41
CA GLY A 36 -2.97 9.54 0.14
C GLY A 36 -3.94 10.02 1.23
N ASP A 37 -4.39 9.11 2.10
CA ASP A 37 -5.21 9.47 3.25
C ASP A 37 -4.34 9.96 4.42
N ARG A 38 -4.85 11.00 5.09
CA ARG A 38 -4.30 11.52 6.33
C ARG A 38 -5.15 11.08 7.51
N ARG A 39 -4.52 10.92 8.67
CA ARG A 39 -5.20 10.82 9.97
C ARG A 39 -4.72 11.96 10.87
N GLU A 40 -5.60 12.51 11.70
CA GLU A 40 -5.20 13.47 12.73
C GLU A 40 -4.24 12.78 13.72
N ASP A 41 -3.18 13.48 14.09
CA ASP A 41 -2.23 13.03 15.09
C ASP A 41 -2.79 13.26 16.50
N ASN A 42 -3.47 12.24 17.02
CA ASN A 42 -4.03 12.30 18.37
C ASN A 42 -2.97 12.15 19.49
N SER A 43 -1.68 11.97 19.16
CA SER A 43 -0.63 11.79 20.16
C SER A 43 -0.29 13.07 20.94
N GLN A 44 -0.74 14.23 20.48
CA GLN A 44 -0.58 15.51 21.18
C GLN A 44 -1.73 15.86 22.13
N LEU A 45 -2.89 15.18 22.04
CA LEU A 45 -4.06 15.49 22.88
C LEU A 45 -3.84 15.25 24.38
N GLU A 46 -2.82 14.48 24.78
CA GLU A 46 -2.52 14.23 26.19
C GLU A 46 -1.57 15.26 26.82
N LYS A 47 -0.96 16.18 26.04
CA LYS A 47 0.08 17.10 26.56
C LYS A 47 -0.38 18.54 26.83
N GLU A 48 -1.52 18.98 26.31
CA GLU A 48 -1.84 20.42 26.31
C GLU A 48 -3.20 20.72 26.91
N SER A 49 -3.28 20.62 28.24
CA SER A 49 -4.32 21.30 29.04
C SER A 49 -3.96 22.78 29.31
N GLY A 50 -3.16 23.41 28.44
CA GLY A 50 -2.66 24.76 28.64
C GLY A 50 -2.61 25.56 27.35
N ASN A 51 -3.69 26.30 27.08
CA ASN A 51 -3.76 27.50 26.25
C ASN A 51 -2.80 27.59 25.05
N ASN A 52 -3.28 27.27 23.85
CA ASN A 52 -3.04 28.07 22.64
C ASN A 52 -4.13 27.80 21.61
N SER A 53 -4.82 28.87 21.21
CA SER A 53 -5.64 28.94 20.01
C SER A 53 -4.73 29.02 18.78
N ASP A 54 -5.04 28.24 17.73
CA ASP A 54 -4.39 28.19 16.41
C ASP A 54 -3.18 27.24 16.23
N GLU A 55 -3.17 26.08 16.90
CA GLU A 55 -2.26 25.01 16.48
C GLU A 55 -2.81 24.25 15.27
N GLU A 56 -2.09 24.34 14.13
CA GLU A 56 -2.40 23.59 12.92
C GLU A 56 -2.44 22.10 13.26
N LYS A 57 -3.62 21.47 13.10
CA LYS A 57 -3.79 20.03 13.30
C LYS A 57 -2.68 19.27 12.57
N HIS A 58 -1.81 18.60 13.32
CA HIS A 58 -0.81 17.73 12.73
C HIS A 58 -1.49 16.50 12.13
N PHE A 59 -1.18 16.21 10.87
CA PHE A 59 -1.69 15.06 10.15
C PHE A 59 -0.58 14.05 9.92
N ILE A 60 -0.86 12.77 10.19
CA ILE A 60 0.01 11.65 9.84
C ILE A 60 -0.52 10.98 8.59
N ASP A 61 0.33 10.76 7.60
CA ASP A 61 -0.01 10.00 6.41
C ASP A 61 -0.22 8.51 6.75
N LYS A 62 -1.30 7.91 6.24
CA LYS A 62 -1.63 6.50 6.51
C LYS A 62 -0.81 5.57 5.63
N ILE A 63 -0.21 4.56 6.26
CA ILE A 63 0.48 3.46 5.59
C ILE A 63 -0.54 2.54 4.91
N ALA A 64 -0.24 2.12 3.68
CA ALA A 64 -1.04 1.12 2.95
C ALA A 64 -1.08 -0.22 3.68
N ARG A 65 -2.29 -0.74 3.91
CA ARG A 65 -2.55 -2.01 4.62
C ARG A 65 -3.52 -2.88 3.82
N ASP A 66 -3.34 -4.19 3.92
CA ASP A 66 -4.23 -5.17 3.31
C ASP A 66 -5.53 -5.35 4.13
N SER A 67 -6.39 -6.30 3.72
CA SER A 67 -7.64 -6.61 4.41
C SER A 67 -7.48 -7.16 5.82
N GLU A 68 -6.29 -7.67 6.16
CA GLU A 68 -5.93 -8.16 7.50
C GLU A 68 -5.29 -7.05 8.35
N GLY A 69 -5.08 -5.87 7.76
CA GLY A 69 -4.43 -4.74 8.40
C GLY A 69 -2.91 -4.80 8.40
N LEU A 70 -2.27 -5.71 7.66
CA LEU A 70 -0.82 -5.80 7.56
C LEU A 70 -0.28 -4.84 6.49
N PRO A 71 0.88 -4.20 6.73
CA PRO A 71 1.48 -3.31 5.74
C PRO A 71 1.94 -4.10 4.51
N TYR A 72 1.67 -3.56 3.32
CA TYR A 72 2.07 -4.17 2.05
C TYR A 72 2.64 -3.14 1.07
N ILE A 73 3.36 -3.61 0.06
CA ILE A 73 3.81 -2.80 -1.07
C ILE A 73 2.85 -3.02 -2.24
N PRO A 74 2.04 -2.01 -2.64
CA PRO A 74 1.17 -2.14 -3.80
C PRO A 74 1.96 -2.42 -5.07
N GLY A 75 1.44 -3.28 -5.95
CA GLY A 75 2.09 -3.59 -7.23
C GLY A 75 2.30 -2.35 -8.11
N SER A 76 1.42 -1.35 -8.01
CA SER A 76 1.57 -0.05 -8.69
C SER A 76 2.69 0.81 -8.14
N ALA A 77 3.09 0.63 -6.88
CA ALA A 77 4.22 1.33 -6.27
C ALA A 77 5.56 0.61 -6.58
N LEU A 78 5.51 -0.69 -6.88
CA LEU A 78 6.68 -1.48 -7.28
C LEU A 78 6.98 -1.41 -8.78
N ARG A 79 5.93 -1.25 -9.60
CA ARG A 79 6.03 -1.07 -11.05
C ARG A 79 6.72 0.24 -11.42
#